data_AF-D4YKT6-F1
#
_entry.id   AF-D4YKT6-F1
#
_cell.length_a   1.000
_cell.length_b   1.000
_cell.length_c   1.000
_cell.angle_alpha   90.00
_cell.angle_beta   90.00
_cell.angle_gamma   90.00
#
_symmetry.space_group_name_H-M   'P 1'
#
loop_
_entity.id
_entity.type
_entity.pdbx_description
1 polymer ?
#
loop_
_entity_poly.entity_id
_entity_poly.type
_entity_poly.pdbx_seq_one_letter_code
_entity_poly.pdbx_strand_id
1 'polypeptide(L)'
;MTNPHGSDGPPSFGSNPTGGFGSGPASNNSNAEAPKAPEAPKAPEPPQSADAPEAPKPSQGSAYGTANPNEPQYGNTGQGHSYGSNGQGQPYPQTQPADSELPDSAYGPGSESYWNSSNDDRTMGLLVHILGILTNVVGPAILYVIKKDESPFVRHHAAQSLNFQITILLAHFVAGILTLTGIGAFLTPVIFIGSLVYEILALLKAKDGQGYKIPVAIPIFK
;
A
#
# COMPACT_ATOMS: atom_id res chain seq x y z
N MET A 1 72.62 -28.84 31.10
CA MET A 1 73.21 -27.63 30.47
C MET A 1 72.51 -27.48 29.12
N THR A 2 71.33 -26.83 29.10
CA THR A 2 71.05 -25.42 28.71
C THR A 2 70.85 -25.23 27.20
N ASN A 3 69.61 -24.81 26.86
CA ASN A 3 68.96 -24.35 25.60
C ASN A 3 69.81 -23.36 24.74
N PRO A 4 69.43 -22.84 23.51
CA PRO A 4 68.08 -22.55 22.94
C PRO A 4 67.93 -22.57 21.37
N HIS A 5 66.82 -21.98 20.85
CA HIS A 5 66.44 -21.60 19.45
C HIS A 5 65.79 -22.69 18.57
N GLY A 6 64.68 -22.49 17.85
CA GLY A 6 63.79 -21.35 17.54
C GLY A 6 62.92 -21.69 16.31
N SER A 7 61.94 -20.82 15.97
CA SER A 7 61.14 -20.73 14.71
C SER A 7 59.84 -21.58 14.61
N ASP A 8 58.65 -21.18 14.13
CA ASP A 8 57.99 -19.93 13.63
C ASP A 8 56.44 -20.20 13.64
N GLY A 9 55.56 -19.40 14.24
CA GLY A 9 54.71 -18.35 13.61
C GLY A 9 53.21 -18.76 13.43
N PRO A 10 52.22 -17.85 13.19
CA PRO A 10 51.72 -16.76 14.06
C PRO A 10 50.15 -16.82 14.24
N PRO A 11 49.38 -15.74 14.57
CA PRO A 11 48.81 -15.53 15.90
C PRO A 11 47.28 -15.35 16.00
N SER A 12 46.82 -15.38 17.26
CA SER A 12 45.51 -15.00 17.78
C SER A 12 45.14 -13.53 17.50
N PHE A 13 43.84 -13.30 17.31
CA PHE A 13 43.23 -11.98 17.21
C PHE A 13 43.22 -11.27 18.57
N GLY A 14 43.79 -10.07 18.60
CA GLY A 14 43.53 -9.07 19.61
C GLY A 14 43.57 -7.69 18.98
N SER A 15 42.62 -6.84 19.34
CA SER A 15 42.84 -5.40 19.52
C SER A 15 41.59 -4.73 20.06
N ASN A 16 41.67 -4.39 21.33
CA ASN A 16 41.07 -3.17 21.85
C ASN A 16 42.12 -2.05 21.69
N PRO A 17 41.73 -0.79 21.45
CA PRO A 17 42.52 0.33 21.97
C PRO A 17 41.59 1.45 22.50
N THR A 18 41.91 2.32 23.45
CA THR A 18 43.10 2.72 24.24
C THR A 18 42.61 3.90 25.10
N GLY A 19 42.97 4.03 26.38
CA GLY A 19 44.07 4.89 26.88
C GLY A 19 43.55 6.29 27.29
N GLY A 20 43.99 6.98 28.35
CA GLY A 20 45.09 6.84 29.31
C GLY A 20 44.85 7.83 30.48
N PHE A 21 45.24 7.48 31.71
CA PHE A 21 46.46 7.89 32.45
C PHE A 21 46.49 9.37 32.94
N GLY A 22 46.73 9.57 34.23
CA GLY A 22 47.20 10.87 34.75
C GLY A 22 47.05 11.08 36.26
N SER A 23 48.16 10.96 36.98
CA SER A 23 48.33 10.96 38.45
C SER A 23 48.47 12.35 39.09
N GLY A 24 48.13 12.50 40.38
CA GLY A 24 48.69 13.55 41.26
C GLY A 24 47.78 13.99 42.44
N PRO A 25 48.27 14.05 43.71
CA PRO A 25 47.48 14.55 44.84
C PRO A 25 47.91 15.93 45.39
N ALA A 26 46.91 16.61 45.97
CA ALA A 26 46.91 17.60 47.07
C ALA A 26 47.52 19.01 46.90
N SER A 27 46.68 20.05 47.05
CA SER A 27 46.94 21.21 47.93
C SER A 27 45.68 22.08 48.18
N ASN A 28 45.60 22.63 49.39
CA ASN A 28 44.56 23.50 49.95
C ASN A 28 44.57 24.92 49.36
N ASN A 29 43.40 25.56 49.18
CA ASN A 29 42.89 26.66 50.03
C ASN A 29 41.79 27.52 49.34
N SER A 30 40.88 28.04 50.19
CA SER A 30 40.13 29.31 50.14
C SER A 30 39.21 29.66 48.95
N ASN A 31 37.90 29.72 49.27
CA ASN A 31 36.90 30.69 48.81
C ASN A 31 37.04 31.27 47.38
N ALA A 32 36.37 30.64 46.42
CA ALA A 32 35.76 31.32 45.30
C ALA A 32 34.46 30.56 44.92
N GLU A 33 33.32 31.23 45.13
CA GLU A 33 31.98 30.76 44.78
C GLU A 33 31.88 30.66 43.24
N ALA A 34 31.70 29.44 42.72
CA ALA A 34 31.48 29.22 41.30
C ALA A 34 30.00 29.45 40.94
N PRO A 35 29.69 30.08 39.78
CA PRO A 35 28.33 30.44 39.39
C PRO A 35 27.44 29.21 39.15
N LYS A 36 26.22 29.23 39.71
CA LYS A 36 25.19 28.20 39.49
C LYS A 36 24.79 28.12 38.01
N ALA A 37 24.76 26.90 37.48
CA ALA A 37 24.21 26.60 36.16
C ALA A 37 22.71 26.94 36.11
N PRO A 38 22.19 27.44 34.97
CA PRO A 38 20.77 27.78 34.81
C PRO A 38 19.89 26.52 34.83
N GLU A 39 18.78 26.62 35.56
CA GLU A 39 17.77 25.58 35.75
C GLU A 39 16.99 25.31 34.46
N ALA A 40 16.76 24.04 34.12
CA ALA A 40 16.07 23.63 32.89
C ALA A 40 14.58 24.05 32.91
N PRO A 41 13.98 24.48 31.77
CA PRO A 41 12.57 24.85 31.72
C PRO A 41 11.66 23.65 32.00
N LYS A 42 10.65 23.85 32.86
CA LYS A 42 9.61 22.87 33.18
C LYS A 42 8.70 22.65 31.96
N ALA A 43 8.39 21.39 31.63
CA ALA A 43 7.51 21.03 30.52
C ALA A 43 6.07 21.57 30.73
N PRO A 44 5.34 21.96 29.66
CA PRO A 44 3.96 22.40 29.78
C PRO A 44 3.03 21.26 30.22
N GLU A 45 2.10 21.56 31.12
CA GLU A 45 1.04 20.63 31.55
C GLU A 45 0.02 20.38 30.42
N PRO A 46 -0.56 19.17 30.30
CA PRO A 46 -1.61 18.90 29.32
C PRO A 46 -2.88 19.71 29.62
N PRO A 47 -3.61 20.21 28.60
CA PRO A 47 -4.80 21.01 28.81
C PRO A 47 -5.91 20.20 29.51
N GLN A 48 -6.53 20.82 30.52
CA GLN A 48 -7.71 20.31 31.22
C GLN A 48 -8.90 20.20 30.28
N SER A 49 -9.65 19.09 30.38
CA SER A 49 -10.85 18.78 29.61
C SER A 49 -11.93 19.85 29.82
N ALA A 50 -12.23 20.62 28.78
CA ALA A 50 -13.40 21.50 28.72
C ALA A 50 -14.65 20.69 28.29
N ASP A 51 -15.79 21.04 28.89
CA ASP A 51 -17.09 20.39 28.79
C ASP A 51 -17.51 19.98 27.37
N ALA A 52 -17.80 18.69 27.19
CA ALA A 52 -18.41 18.15 25.99
C ALA A 52 -19.94 18.39 26.02
N PRO A 53 -20.57 18.90 24.94
CA PRO A 53 -22.03 18.90 24.83
C PRO A 53 -22.56 17.46 24.69
N GLU A 54 -23.63 17.18 25.43
CA GLU A 54 -24.28 15.87 25.58
C GLU A 54 -24.73 15.27 24.24
N ALA A 55 -24.31 14.03 23.97
CA ALA A 55 -24.69 13.26 22.78
C ALA A 55 -26.16 12.78 22.87
N PRO A 56 -26.92 12.71 21.75
CA PRO A 56 -28.24 12.11 21.75
C PRO A 56 -28.14 10.58 21.99
N LYS A 57 -28.98 10.06 22.90
CA LYS A 57 -29.02 8.65 23.32
C LYS A 57 -29.21 7.68 22.13
N PRO A 58 -28.53 6.52 22.11
CA PRO A 58 -28.73 5.50 21.08
C PRO A 58 -30.08 4.79 21.24
N SER A 59 -30.86 4.70 20.16
CA SER A 59 -32.03 3.84 20.06
C SER A 59 -31.61 2.37 19.98
N GLN A 60 -32.18 1.54 20.85
CA GLN A 60 -31.99 0.09 20.88
C GLN A 60 -32.48 -0.56 19.58
N GLY A 61 -31.65 -1.43 18.99
CA GLY A 61 -31.99 -2.21 17.80
C GLY A 61 -31.12 -3.46 17.67
N SER A 62 -31.63 -4.55 18.22
CA SER A 62 -31.43 -5.97 17.89
C SER A 62 -30.01 -6.56 17.74
N ALA A 63 -29.67 -7.36 18.75
CA ALA A 63 -28.59 -8.34 18.74
C ALA A 63 -28.93 -9.56 17.87
N TYR A 64 -28.04 -9.94 16.95
CA TYR A 64 -27.89 -11.32 16.45
C TYR A 64 -26.45 -11.55 15.97
N GLY A 65 -25.78 -12.58 16.50
CA GLY A 65 -24.49 -13.07 16.00
C GLY A 65 -23.57 -13.61 17.08
N THR A 66 -23.80 -14.84 17.55
CA THR A 66 -22.88 -15.62 18.38
C THR A 66 -21.59 -15.94 17.62
N ALA A 67 -20.44 -15.59 18.21
CA ALA A 67 -19.11 -15.92 17.72
C ALA A 67 -18.81 -17.43 17.82
N ASN A 68 -18.18 -18.00 16.80
CA ASN A 68 -17.62 -19.35 16.79
C ASN A 68 -16.14 -19.29 17.21
N PRO A 69 -15.71 -19.91 18.33
CA PRO A 69 -14.38 -19.67 18.90
C PRO A 69 -13.21 -20.52 18.37
N ASN A 70 -13.34 -21.25 17.25
CA ASN A 70 -12.30 -22.20 16.80
C ASN A 70 -11.85 -22.01 15.32
N GLU A 71 -11.33 -20.85 14.95
CA GLU A 71 -10.51 -20.72 13.73
C GLU A 71 -9.09 -20.23 14.05
N PRO A 72 -8.03 -20.90 13.55
CA PRO A 72 -6.67 -20.44 13.74
C PRO A 72 -6.42 -19.13 13.00
N GLN A 73 -6.09 -18.08 13.77
CA GLN A 73 -5.62 -16.79 13.28
C GLN A 73 -4.30 -16.96 12.52
N TYR A 74 -4.34 -16.90 11.19
CA TYR A 74 -3.12 -16.70 10.40
C TYR A 74 -2.71 -15.24 10.53
N GLY A 75 -1.63 -15.00 11.28
CA GLY A 75 -1.13 -13.66 11.58
C GLY A 75 -0.67 -12.93 10.33
N ASN A 76 -1.28 -11.77 10.05
CA ASN A 76 -0.81 -10.82 9.06
C ASN A 76 -0.31 -9.56 9.77
N THR A 77 1.00 -9.50 10.02
CA THR A 77 1.66 -8.26 10.43
C THR A 77 2.02 -7.44 9.20
N GLY A 78 1.07 -6.67 8.70
CA GLY A 78 1.29 -5.64 7.69
C GLY A 78 1.04 -4.26 8.30
N GLN A 79 2.12 -3.59 8.74
CA GLN A 79 2.06 -2.18 9.14
C GLN A 79 1.87 -1.31 7.90
N GLY A 80 0.64 -0.87 7.63
CA GLY A 80 0.31 0.13 6.61
C GLY A 80 0.08 1.50 7.24
N HIS A 81 0.83 2.51 6.81
CA HIS A 81 0.64 3.89 7.23
C HIS A 81 -0.74 4.42 6.81
N SER A 82 -1.53 4.86 7.79
CA SER A 82 -2.83 5.49 7.62
C SER A 82 -2.64 7.00 7.43
N TYR A 83 -2.95 7.52 6.25
CA TYR A 83 -3.32 8.93 6.09
C TYR A 83 -4.84 9.01 6.14
N GLY A 84 -5.34 9.74 7.14
CA GLY A 84 -6.73 9.71 7.57
C GLY A 84 -7.74 10.13 6.50
N SER A 85 -8.83 9.37 6.43
CA SER A 85 -10.11 9.80 5.87
C SER A 85 -11.22 9.23 6.75
N ASN A 86 -12.04 10.10 7.33
CA ASN A 86 -13.20 9.79 8.16
C ASN A 86 -14.39 9.32 7.31
N GLY A 87 -14.23 8.19 6.62
CA GLY A 87 -15.31 7.47 5.97
C GLY A 87 -15.20 6.00 6.34
N GLN A 88 -16.10 5.49 7.18
CA GLN A 88 -16.20 4.07 7.49
C GLN A 88 -16.74 3.34 6.25
N GLY A 89 -15.88 3.12 5.26
CA GLY A 89 -16.15 2.18 4.17
C GLY A 89 -16.30 0.79 4.78
N GLN A 90 -17.43 0.15 4.55
CA GLN A 90 -17.61 -1.25 4.94
C GLN A 90 -16.63 -2.11 4.13
N PRO A 91 -15.83 -3.00 4.76
CA PRO A 91 -15.00 -3.95 4.04
C PRO A 91 -15.83 -4.81 3.08
N TYR A 92 -15.24 -5.22 1.97
CA TYR A 92 -15.88 -6.02 0.92
C TYR A 92 -16.42 -7.30 1.55
N PRO A 93 -17.75 -7.54 1.51
CA PRO A 93 -18.32 -8.76 2.04
C PRO A 93 -17.80 -9.97 1.24
N GLN A 94 -17.10 -10.90 1.89
CA GLN A 94 -16.57 -12.12 1.26
C GLN A 94 -17.63 -13.02 0.60
N THR A 95 -18.91 -12.77 0.86
CA THR A 95 -20.06 -13.52 0.32
C THR A 95 -20.82 -12.78 -0.77
N GLN A 96 -20.35 -11.62 -1.22
CA GLN A 96 -21.02 -10.87 -2.27
C GLN A 96 -20.89 -11.61 -3.62
N PRO A 97 -22.01 -11.92 -4.31
CA PRO A 97 -21.95 -12.59 -5.61
C PRO A 97 -21.07 -11.79 -6.57
N ALA A 98 -20.20 -12.48 -7.32
CA ALA A 98 -19.26 -11.85 -8.23
C ALA A 98 -19.93 -10.89 -9.25
N ASP A 99 -21.23 -11.08 -9.51
CA ASP A 99 -21.99 -10.36 -10.51
C ASP A 99 -22.81 -9.17 -9.98
N SER A 100 -22.76 -8.86 -8.69
CA SER A 100 -23.46 -7.69 -8.14
C SER A 100 -22.70 -6.39 -8.47
N GLU A 101 -23.45 -5.33 -8.83
CA GLU A 101 -22.86 -4.01 -9.03
C GLU A 101 -22.22 -3.51 -7.73
N LEU A 102 -20.98 -3.01 -7.84
CA LEU A 102 -20.22 -2.52 -6.69
C LEU A 102 -20.72 -1.11 -6.30
N PRO A 103 -20.82 -0.81 -5.00
CA PRO A 103 -21.24 0.51 -4.52
C PRO A 103 -20.19 1.58 -4.86
N ASP A 104 -20.59 2.86 -4.86
CA ASP A 104 -19.68 3.98 -5.13
C ASP A 104 -18.48 4.04 -4.17
N SER A 105 -18.65 3.57 -2.93
CA SER A 105 -17.56 3.46 -1.95
C SER A 105 -16.45 2.49 -2.35
N ALA A 106 -16.68 1.65 -3.36
CA ALA A 106 -15.68 0.76 -3.93
C ALA A 106 -14.66 1.48 -4.83
N TYR A 107 -14.84 2.77 -5.10
CA TYR A 107 -14.02 3.48 -6.09
C TYR A 107 -13.36 4.74 -5.55
N GLY A 108 -12.15 5.01 -6.05
CA GLY A 108 -11.44 6.26 -5.79
C GLY A 108 -10.77 6.34 -4.40
N PRO A 109 -10.30 7.54 -4.01
CA PRO A 109 -9.67 7.76 -2.71
C PRO A 109 -10.61 7.42 -1.56
N GLY A 110 -10.13 6.65 -0.57
CA GLY A 110 -10.95 6.17 0.56
C GLY A 110 -11.54 4.78 0.37
N SER A 111 -11.47 4.21 -0.84
CA SER A 111 -11.96 2.84 -1.14
C SER A 111 -11.02 1.73 -0.65
N GLU A 112 -9.86 2.05 -0.08
CA GLU A 112 -8.87 1.06 0.35
C GLU A 112 -9.42 0.14 1.44
N SER A 113 -10.21 0.71 2.36
CA SER A 113 -10.90 -0.03 3.43
C SER A 113 -11.97 -0.97 2.88
N TYR A 114 -12.65 -0.56 1.81
CA TYR A 114 -13.63 -1.39 1.11
C TYR A 114 -12.94 -2.63 0.54
N TRP A 115 -11.83 -2.49 -0.18
CA TRP A 115 -11.21 -3.67 -0.80
C TRP A 115 -10.45 -4.56 0.17
N ASN A 116 -9.94 -3.98 1.27
CA ASN A 116 -9.12 -4.67 2.25
C ASN A 116 -7.98 -5.50 1.59
N SER A 117 -7.40 -4.96 0.51
CA SER A 117 -6.44 -5.67 -0.33
C SER A 117 -5.08 -5.82 0.36
N SER A 118 -4.53 -7.03 0.30
CA SER A 118 -3.16 -7.32 0.71
C SER A 118 -2.13 -6.63 -0.22
N ASN A 119 -0.86 -6.57 0.19
CA ASN A 119 0.21 -6.07 -0.68
C ASN A 119 0.38 -6.93 -1.95
N ASP A 120 0.16 -8.24 -1.83
CA ASP A 120 0.22 -9.17 -2.96
C ASP A 120 -0.93 -8.90 -3.94
N ASP A 121 -2.13 -8.62 -3.44
CA ASP A 121 -3.28 -8.25 -4.26
C ASP A 121 -3.05 -6.93 -5.01
N ARG A 122 -2.47 -5.93 -4.35
CA ARG A 122 -2.08 -4.66 -4.99
C ARG A 122 -1.04 -4.87 -6.08
N THR A 123 -0.05 -5.71 -5.81
CA THR A 123 0.98 -6.08 -6.79
C THR A 123 0.35 -6.80 -7.98
N MET A 124 -0.55 -7.74 -7.75
CA MET A 124 -1.29 -8.44 -8.81
C MET A 124 -2.19 -7.50 -9.61
N GLY A 125 -2.89 -6.57 -8.95
CA GLY A 125 -3.68 -5.54 -9.63
C GLY A 125 -2.83 -4.61 -10.51
N LEU A 126 -1.63 -4.25 -10.05
CA LEU A 126 -0.65 -3.52 -10.87
C LEU A 126 -0.19 -4.36 -12.06
N LEU A 127 0.11 -5.64 -11.84
CA LEU A 127 0.53 -6.57 -12.90
C LEU A 127 -0.53 -6.75 -13.97
N VAL A 128 -1.81 -6.80 -13.59
CA VAL A 128 -2.94 -6.83 -14.54
C VAL A 128 -2.83 -5.71 -15.57
N HIS A 129 -2.62 -4.46 -15.12
CA HIS A 129 -2.57 -3.30 -16.01
C HIS A 129 -1.28 -3.27 -16.86
N ILE A 130 -0.14 -3.68 -16.28
CA ILE A 130 1.10 -3.84 -17.05
C ILE A 130 0.92 -4.89 -18.15
N LEU A 131 0.33 -6.03 -17.81
CA LEU A 131 0.04 -7.09 -18.76
C LEU A 131 -0.97 -6.63 -19.80
N GLY A 132 -1.95 -5.80 -19.43
CA GLY A 132 -2.85 -5.14 -20.39
C GLY A 132 -2.08 -4.33 -21.42
N ILE A 133 -1.14 -3.48 -20.98
CA ILE A 133 -0.30 -2.69 -21.90
C ILE A 133 0.53 -3.58 -22.84
N LEU A 134 1.17 -4.63 -22.30
CA LEU A 134 2.13 -5.44 -23.05
C LEU A 134 1.48 -6.52 -23.94
N THR A 135 0.38 -7.09 -23.49
CA THR A 135 -0.25 -8.28 -24.09
C THR A 135 -1.69 -8.06 -24.51
N ASN A 136 -2.21 -6.84 -24.32
CA ASN A 136 -3.58 -6.45 -24.63
C ASN A 136 -4.58 -7.32 -23.85
N VAL A 137 -5.50 -8.01 -24.52
CA VAL A 137 -6.53 -8.86 -23.91
C VAL A 137 -5.95 -10.06 -23.13
N VAL A 138 -4.83 -10.64 -23.57
CA VAL A 138 -4.41 -11.99 -23.13
C VAL A 138 -3.99 -12.03 -21.66
N GLY A 139 -3.12 -11.12 -21.23
CA GLY A 139 -2.59 -11.11 -19.88
C GLY A 139 -3.63 -10.81 -18.79
N PRO A 140 -4.47 -9.77 -18.94
CA PRO A 140 -5.61 -9.53 -18.05
C PRO A 140 -6.59 -10.71 -18.01
N ALA A 141 -6.85 -11.37 -19.15
CA ALA A 141 -7.74 -12.53 -19.18
C ALA A 141 -7.19 -13.72 -18.38
N ILE A 142 -5.89 -14.01 -18.50
CA ILE A 142 -5.24 -15.07 -17.71
C ILE A 142 -5.34 -14.76 -16.22
N LEU A 143 -5.00 -13.54 -15.82
CA LEU A 143 -5.07 -13.09 -14.43
C LEU A 143 -6.50 -13.12 -13.90
N TYR A 144 -7.48 -12.70 -14.70
CA TYR A 144 -8.89 -12.79 -14.36
C TYR A 144 -9.29 -14.22 -14.03
N VAL A 145 -8.99 -15.18 -14.91
CA VAL A 145 -9.38 -16.59 -14.70
C VAL A 145 -8.71 -17.21 -13.48
N ILE A 146 -7.44 -16.89 -13.22
CA ILE A 146 -6.68 -17.46 -12.09
C ILE A 146 -7.10 -16.81 -10.76
N LYS A 147 -7.29 -15.49 -10.73
CA LYS A 147 -7.50 -14.72 -9.49
C LYS A 147 -8.95 -14.41 -9.15
N LYS A 148 -9.91 -14.67 -10.05
CA LYS A 148 -11.33 -14.30 -9.86
C LYS A 148 -11.97 -14.84 -8.57
N ASP A 149 -11.56 -16.02 -8.13
CA ASP A 149 -12.12 -16.69 -6.95
C ASP A 149 -11.24 -16.47 -5.70
N GLU A 150 -10.03 -15.92 -5.86
CA GLU A 150 -9.07 -15.73 -4.77
C GLU A 150 -9.12 -14.31 -4.20
N SER A 151 -9.17 -13.28 -5.07
CA SER A 151 -9.15 -11.89 -4.63
C SER A 151 -10.19 -11.07 -5.40
N PRO A 152 -11.21 -10.51 -4.72
CA PRO A 152 -12.21 -9.66 -5.36
C PRO A 152 -11.58 -8.37 -5.91
N PHE A 153 -10.53 -7.87 -5.27
CA PHE A 153 -9.78 -6.70 -5.75
C PHE A 153 -9.07 -6.99 -7.08
N VAL A 154 -8.32 -8.10 -7.14
CA VAL A 154 -7.62 -8.48 -8.38
C VAL A 154 -8.62 -8.84 -9.47
N ARG A 155 -9.72 -9.52 -9.13
CA ARG A 155 -10.82 -9.79 -10.07
C ARG A 155 -11.35 -8.50 -10.69
N HIS A 156 -11.63 -7.49 -9.86
CA HIS A 156 -12.15 -6.20 -10.31
C HIS A 156 -11.18 -5.51 -11.29
N HIS A 157 -9.90 -5.39 -10.91
CA HIS A 157 -8.90 -4.78 -11.80
C HIS A 157 -8.72 -5.57 -13.10
N ALA A 158 -8.72 -6.90 -13.03
CA ALA A 158 -8.62 -7.77 -14.19
C ALA A 158 -9.84 -7.65 -15.12
N ALA A 159 -11.06 -7.60 -14.56
CA ALA A 159 -12.29 -7.36 -15.32
C ALA A 159 -12.25 -5.98 -16.00
N GLN A 160 -11.85 -4.93 -15.29
CA GLN A 160 -11.76 -3.58 -15.83
C GLN A 160 -10.73 -3.47 -16.96
N SER A 161 -9.52 -4.01 -16.77
CA SER A 161 -8.51 -4.03 -17.82
C SER A 161 -8.97 -4.86 -19.03
N LEU A 162 -9.59 -6.02 -18.81
CA LEU A 162 -10.11 -6.85 -19.90
C LEU A 162 -11.21 -6.14 -20.71
N ASN A 163 -12.19 -5.55 -20.02
CA ASN A 163 -13.24 -4.72 -20.61
C ASN A 163 -12.65 -3.57 -21.44
N PHE A 164 -11.62 -2.92 -20.89
CA PHE A 164 -10.94 -1.82 -21.55
C PHE A 164 -10.18 -2.25 -22.79
N GLN A 165 -9.40 -3.34 -22.72
CA GLN A 165 -8.62 -3.84 -23.84
C GLN A 165 -9.52 -4.27 -25.01
N ILE A 166 -10.66 -4.91 -24.72
CA ILE A 166 -11.67 -5.22 -25.74
C ILE A 166 -12.23 -3.93 -26.36
N THR A 167 -12.53 -2.92 -25.54
CA THR A 167 -13.01 -1.62 -26.03
C THR A 167 -11.99 -0.95 -26.96
N ILE A 168 -10.72 -0.91 -26.57
CA ILE A 168 -9.64 -0.32 -27.36
C ILE A 168 -9.38 -1.12 -28.63
N LEU A 169 -9.50 -2.44 -28.60
CA LEU A 169 -9.40 -3.29 -29.78
C LEU A 169 -10.49 -2.94 -30.81
N LEU A 170 -11.73 -2.78 -30.35
CA LEU A 170 -12.84 -2.34 -31.21
C LEU A 170 -12.63 -0.92 -31.75
N ALA A 171 -12.12 -0.01 -30.93
CA ALA A 171 -11.79 1.35 -31.37
C ALA A 171 -10.71 1.34 -32.48
N HIS A 172 -9.66 0.53 -32.33
CA HIS A 172 -8.64 0.35 -33.37
C HIS A 172 -9.20 -0.32 -34.63
N PHE A 173 -10.14 -1.26 -34.50
CA PHE A 173 -10.79 -1.87 -35.66
C PHE A 173 -11.57 -0.83 -36.49
N VAL A 174 -12.35 0.04 -35.82
CA VAL A 174 -13.07 1.13 -36.48
C VAL A 174 -12.10 2.15 -37.09
N ALA A 175 -11.04 2.53 -36.37
CA ALA A 175 -10.00 3.43 -36.90
C ALA A 175 -9.27 2.82 -38.11
N GLY A 176 -9.04 1.50 -38.12
CA GLY A 176 -8.49 0.77 -39.25
C GLY A 176 -9.35 0.89 -40.50
N ILE A 177 -10.67 0.73 -40.38
CA ILE A 177 -11.61 0.94 -41.49
C ILE A 177 -11.59 2.40 -41.96
N LEU A 178 -11.61 3.37 -41.04
CA LEU A 178 -11.54 4.81 -41.35
C LEU A 178 -10.21 5.25 -41.98
N THR A 179 -9.18 4.41 -41.91
CA THR A 179 -7.89 4.68 -42.56
C THR A 179 -8.04 4.69 -44.09
N LEU A 180 -9.03 3.98 -44.64
CA LEU A 180 -9.37 4.07 -46.08
C LEU A 180 -9.76 5.48 -46.53
N THR A 181 -10.27 6.31 -45.61
CA THR A 181 -10.61 7.73 -45.84
C THR A 181 -9.47 8.67 -45.38
N GLY A 182 -8.34 8.15 -44.90
CA GLY A 182 -7.21 8.90 -44.35
C GLY A 182 -7.39 9.36 -42.89
N ILE A 183 -8.63 9.55 -42.42
CA ILE A 183 -8.93 10.01 -41.05
C ILE A 183 -8.41 9.02 -39.98
N GLY A 184 -8.52 7.72 -40.25
CA GLY A 184 -8.09 6.67 -39.32
C GLY A 184 -6.61 6.72 -38.93
N ALA A 185 -5.75 7.24 -39.82
CA ALA A 185 -4.32 7.41 -39.53
C ALA A 185 -4.07 8.41 -38.39
N PHE A 186 -4.91 9.44 -38.27
CA PHE A 186 -4.82 10.41 -37.16
C PHE A 186 -5.51 9.91 -35.89
N LEU A 187 -6.57 9.11 -36.01
CA LEU A 187 -7.26 8.52 -34.85
C LEU A 187 -6.43 7.48 -34.13
N THR A 188 -5.68 6.66 -34.86
CA THR A 188 -4.86 5.56 -34.28
C THR A 188 -3.89 6.03 -33.17
N PRO A 189 -3.02 7.03 -33.38
CA PRO A 189 -2.14 7.51 -32.31
C PRO A 189 -2.91 8.15 -31.14
N VAL A 190 -4.06 8.79 -31.40
CA VAL A 190 -4.91 9.37 -30.34
C VAL A 190 -5.49 8.26 -29.45
N ILE A 191 -6.00 7.18 -30.05
CA ILE A 191 -6.52 6.02 -29.32
C ILE A 191 -5.38 5.37 -28.52
N PHE A 192 -4.21 5.19 -29.13
CA PHE A 192 -3.05 4.60 -28.46
C PHE A 192 -2.63 5.42 -27.22
N ILE A 193 -2.46 6.74 -27.36
CA ILE A 193 -2.07 7.61 -26.25
C ILE A 193 -3.15 7.60 -25.15
N GLY A 194 -4.42 7.76 -25.53
CA GLY A 194 -5.53 7.67 -24.58
C GLY A 194 -5.56 6.33 -23.84
N SER A 195 -5.23 5.24 -24.55
CA SER A 195 -5.18 3.91 -23.95
C SER A 195 -4.11 3.76 -22.88
N LEU A 196 -2.91 4.30 -23.13
CA LEU A 196 -1.83 4.32 -22.16
C LEU A 196 -2.17 5.16 -20.94
N VAL A 197 -2.81 6.32 -21.12
CA VAL A 197 -3.22 7.17 -19.99
C VAL A 197 -4.18 6.42 -19.07
N TYR A 198 -5.21 5.77 -19.60
CA TYR A 198 -6.16 5.04 -18.76
C TYR A 198 -5.54 3.83 -18.06
N GLU A 199 -4.66 3.06 -18.71
CA GLU A 199 -3.95 1.95 -18.06
C GLU A 199 -3.01 2.43 -16.96
N ILE A 200 -2.28 3.53 -17.19
CA ILE A 200 -1.40 4.11 -16.15
C ILE A 200 -2.22 4.60 -14.96
N LEU A 201 -3.36 5.26 -15.17
CA LEU A 201 -4.24 5.68 -14.08
C LEU A 201 -4.76 4.47 -13.30
N ALA A 202 -5.22 3.43 -13.99
CA ALA A 202 -5.73 2.22 -13.35
C ALA A 202 -4.64 1.49 -12.56
N LEU A 203 -3.42 1.43 -13.10
CA LEU A 203 -2.23 0.89 -12.45
C LEU A 203 -1.89 1.64 -11.15
N LEU A 204 -1.89 2.98 -11.19
CA LEU A 204 -1.61 3.80 -10.01
C LEU A 204 -2.66 3.57 -8.92
N LYS A 205 -3.94 3.44 -9.31
CA LYS A 205 -5.02 3.12 -8.38
C LYS A 205 -4.89 1.72 -7.78
N ALA A 206 -4.53 0.73 -8.60
CA ALA A 206 -4.27 -0.62 -8.13
C ALA A 206 -3.15 -0.66 -7.08
N LYS A 207 -2.06 0.08 -7.34
CA LYS A 207 -0.92 0.23 -6.43
C LYS A 207 -1.34 0.81 -5.08
N ASP A 208 -2.23 1.79 -5.08
CA ASP A 208 -2.74 2.44 -3.86
C ASP A 208 -3.80 1.58 -3.14
N GLY A 209 -4.22 0.46 -3.72
CA GLY A 209 -5.31 -0.38 -3.18
C GLY A 209 -6.70 0.20 -3.41
N GLN A 210 -6.84 1.16 -4.33
CA GLN A 210 -8.10 1.82 -4.66
C GLN A 210 -8.76 1.13 -5.84
N GLY A 211 -10.08 0.93 -5.75
CA GLY A 211 -10.84 0.49 -6.90
C GLY A 211 -10.91 1.59 -7.95
N TYR A 212 -10.83 1.20 -9.22
CA TYR A 212 -10.91 2.12 -10.35
C TYR A 212 -11.91 1.62 -11.38
N LYS A 213 -12.75 2.51 -11.88
CA LYS A 213 -13.69 2.26 -12.97
C LYS A 213 -13.16 2.98 -14.20
N ILE A 214 -12.84 2.24 -15.25
CA ILE A 214 -12.33 2.85 -16.48
C ILE A 214 -13.52 3.43 -17.25
N PRO A 215 -13.65 4.76 -17.42
CA PRO A 215 -14.90 5.37 -17.89
C PRO A 215 -15.35 4.93 -19.29
N VAL A 216 -14.38 4.65 -20.16
CA VAL A 216 -14.64 4.26 -21.54
C VAL A 216 -14.81 2.75 -21.72
N ALA A 217 -14.49 1.95 -20.69
CA ALA A 217 -14.55 0.50 -20.80
C ALA A 217 -16.00 0.00 -20.83
N ILE A 218 -16.32 -0.81 -21.83
CA ILE A 218 -17.62 -1.46 -21.94
C ILE A 218 -17.66 -2.60 -20.91
N PRO A 219 -18.60 -2.59 -19.94
CA PRO A 219 -18.63 -3.59 -18.87
C PRO A 219 -19.17 -4.92 -19.37
N ILE A 220 -18.27 -5.85 -19.73
CA ILE A 220 -18.58 -7.21 -20.16
C ILE A 220 -18.38 -8.17 -18.97
N PHE A 221 -17.27 -8.02 -18.26
CA PHE A 221 -16.91 -8.77 -17.05
C PHE A 221 -17.18 -7.94 -15.78
N LYS A 222 -17.52 -8.61 -14.68
CA LYS A 222 -17.83 -8.02 -13.36
C LYS A 222 -16.83 -8.46 -12.28
#